data_AF-A0A6L4ZUK3-F1
#
_entry.id   AF-A0A6L4ZUK3-F1
#
_cell.length_a   1.000
_cell.length_b   1.000
_cell.length_c   1.000
_cell.angle_alpha   90.00
_cell.angle_beta   90.00
_cell.angle_gamma   90.00
#
_symmetry.space_group_name_H-M   'P 1'
#
loop_
_entity.id
_entity.type
_entity.pdbx_description
1 polymer ?
#
loop_
_entity_poly.entity_id
_entity_poly.type
_entity_poly.pdbx_seq_one_letter_code
_entity_poly.pdbx_strand_id
1 'polypeptide(L)'
;MNIELLTKNLVLSPDEIWVSQKNSKVAFPENGHQECNHVEAESFWFKHRNNSLVAVMKNFPPKETIFDIGAGNGYVALALKENGFDTVVVEPGIVGARNAKSKGLTVICSTLEDAGFFPNSLNLKQDFILLFLHINFYGQ
;
A
#
# COMPACT_ATOMS: atom_id res chain seq x y z
N MET A 1 -0.90 -14.19 7.04
CA MET A 1 -1.65 -13.37 8.02
C MET A 1 -3.15 -13.51 7.76
N ASN A 2 -3.99 -13.54 8.80
CA ASN A 2 -5.45 -13.59 8.66
C ASN A 2 -6.06 -12.20 8.93
N ILE A 3 -6.54 -11.53 7.88
CA ILE A 3 -7.09 -10.16 7.95
C ILE A 3 -8.36 -10.08 8.81
N GLU A 4 -9.15 -11.16 8.87
CA GLU A 4 -10.39 -11.22 9.66
C GLU A 4 -10.14 -11.09 11.18
N LEU A 5 -8.92 -11.39 11.63
CA LEU A 5 -8.54 -11.22 13.04
C LEU A 5 -8.18 -9.78 13.38
N LEU A 6 -7.93 -8.94 12.39
CA LEU A 6 -7.46 -7.56 12.57
C LEU A 6 -8.62 -6.56 12.61
N THR A 7 -9.78 -6.92 12.08
CA THR A 7 -10.95 -6.05 11.93
C THR A 7 -12.23 -6.85 11.70
N LYS A 8 -13.39 -6.23 12.00
CA LYS A 8 -14.73 -6.74 11.66
C LYS A 8 -15.39 -6.01 10.49
N ASN A 9 -14.74 -4.97 9.96
CA ASN A 9 -15.34 -4.05 8.99
C ASN A 9 -14.95 -4.34 7.54
N LEU A 10 -14.06 -5.31 7.31
CA LEU A 10 -13.64 -5.73 5.98
C LEU A 10 -14.35 -7.00 5.55
N VAL A 11 -14.67 -7.08 4.27
CA VAL A 11 -15.19 -8.29 3.61
C VAL A 11 -14.36 -8.59 2.38
N LEU A 12 -14.12 -9.87 2.09
CA LEU A 12 -13.41 -10.26 0.89
C LEU A 12 -14.37 -10.19 -0.32
N SER A 13 -14.01 -9.38 -1.31
CA SER A 13 -14.78 -9.27 -2.56
C SER A 13 -14.46 -10.40 -3.54
N PRO A 14 -15.28 -10.62 -4.59
CA PRO A 14 -14.98 -11.60 -5.65
C PRO A 14 -13.67 -11.34 -6.40
N ASP A 15 -13.20 -10.09 -6.44
CA ASP A 15 -11.90 -9.70 -7.01
C ASP A 15 -10.72 -10.08 -6.08
N GLU A 16 -11.00 -10.80 -4.98
CA GLU A 16 -10.07 -11.17 -3.92
C GLU A 16 -9.34 -9.95 -3.31
N ILE A 17 -10.06 -8.83 -3.23
CA ILE A 17 -9.66 -7.59 -2.56
C ILE A 17 -10.55 -7.43 -1.33
N TRP A 18 -9.94 -7.17 -0.18
CA TRP A 18 -10.67 -6.84 1.04
C TRP A 18 -11.23 -5.42 0.92
N VAL A 19 -12.54 -5.24 1.14
CA VAL A 19 -13.20 -3.94 1.03
C VAL A 19 -13.88 -3.60 2.34
N SER A 20 -13.83 -2.33 2.73
CA SER A 20 -14.61 -1.86 3.88
C SER A 20 -16.09 -1.83 3.54
N GLN A 21 -16.92 -2.18 4.53
CA GLN A 21 -18.38 -2.09 4.40
C GLN A 21 -18.88 -0.63 4.31
N LYS A 22 -18.04 0.32 4.72
CA LYS A 22 -18.26 1.77 4.58
C LYS A 22 -17.18 2.35 3.69
N ASN A 23 -17.56 3.22 2.76
CA ASN A 23 -16.64 3.84 1.83
C ASN A 23 -16.73 5.35 1.99
N SER A 24 -15.86 5.91 2.84
CA SER A 24 -15.77 7.36 3.00
C SER A 24 -15.15 7.98 1.75
N LYS A 25 -15.68 9.13 1.31
CA LYS A 25 -15.13 9.83 0.14
C LYS A 25 -13.69 10.26 0.42
N VAL A 26 -12.76 9.82 -0.42
CA VAL A 26 -11.38 10.33 -0.47
C VAL A 26 -11.25 11.43 -1.52
N ALA A 27 -10.38 12.41 -1.25
CA ALA A 27 -10.18 13.59 -2.09
C ALA A 27 -9.11 13.40 -3.19
N PHE A 28 -8.74 12.14 -3.52
CA PHE A 28 -7.72 11.87 -4.54
C PHE A 28 -8.35 11.76 -5.93
N PRO A 29 -7.79 12.42 -6.97
CA PRO A 29 -8.34 12.37 -8.31
C PRO A 29 -8.25 10.95 -8.89
N GLU A 30 -9.36 10.50 -9.48
CA GLU A 30 -9.56 9.12 -9.97
C GLU A 30 -8.49 8.66 -10.97
N ASN A 31 -7.85 9.60 -11.68
CA ASN A 31 -6.87 9.32 -12.74
C ASN A 31 -5.40 9.29 -12.28
N GLY A 32 -5.07 9.79 -11.08
CA GLY A 32 -3.67 9.92 -10.64
C GLY A 32 -2.93 8.57 -10.54
N HIS A 33 -3.66 7.49 -10.28
CA HIS A 33 -3.09 6.14 -10.25
C HIS A 33 -2.81 5.58 -11.65
N GLN A 34 -3.62 5.91 -12.65
CA GLN A 34 -3.45 5.40 -14.02
C GLN A 34 -2.23 6.03 -14.70
N GLU A 35 -2.01 7.33 -14.48
CA GLU A 35 -0.86 8.07 -15.00
C GLU A 35 0.45 7.59 -14.38
N CYS A 36 0.47 7.34 -13.05
CA CYS A 36 1.66 6.85 -12.36
C CYS A 36 2.03 5.40 -12.71
N ASN A 37 1.06 4.52 -12.96
CA ASN A 37 1.32 3.08 -13.21
C ASN A 37 2.26 2.85 -14.42
N HIS A 38 2.18 3.70 -15.44
CA HIS A 38 3.01 3.59 -16.65
C HIS A 38 4.45 4.07 -16.45
N VAL A 39 4.68 5.02 -15.53
CA VAL A 39 6.00 5.63 -15.33
C VAL A 39 6.77 5.03 -14.15
N GLU A 40 6.08 4.39 -13.20
CA GLU A 40 6.68 3.79 -11.99
C GLU A 40 7.84 2.83 -12.34
N ALA A 41 7.64 1.94 -13.31
CA ALA A 41 8.62 0.94 -13.69
C ALA A 41 9.81 1.47 -14.50
N GLU A 42 9.70 2.67 -15.10
CA GLU A 42 10.77 3.24 -15.93
C GLU A 42 11.47 4.43 -15.26
N SER A 43 10.84 5.05 -14.26
CA SER A 43 11.39 6.21 -13.57
C SER A 43 12.55 5.84 -12.65
N PHE A 44 13.68 6.52 -12.86
CA PHE A 44 14.83 6.48 -11.98
C PHE A 44 14.45 6.77 -10.51
N TRP A 45 13.60 7.77 -10.27
CA TRP A 45 13.25 8.21 -8.91
C TRP A 45 12.42 7.18 -8.16
N PHE A 46 11.47 6.52 -8.83
CA PHE A 46 10.68 5.46 -8.22
C PHE A 46 11.54 4.24 -7.89
N LYS A 47 12.42 3.83 -8.82
CA LYS A 47 13.40 2.75 -8.59
C LYS A 47 14.34 3.07 -7.43
N HIS A 48 14.94 4.26 -7.44
CA HIS A 48 15.87 4.69 -6.41
C HIS A 48 15.21 4.75 -5.03
N ARG A 49 13.99 5.29 -4.93
CA ARG A 49 13.21 5.29 -3.70
C ARG A 49 13.04 3.86 -3.18
N ASN A 50 12.55 2.95 -4.01
CA ASN A 50 12.33 1.56 -3.61
C ASN A 50 13.64 0.89 -3.15
N ASN A 51 14.75 1.11 -3.85
CA ASN A 51 16.06 0.57 -3.46
C ASN A 51 16.51 1.08 -2.09
N SER A 52 16.35 2.38 -1.83
CA SER A 52 16.70 3.00 -0.55
C SER A 52 15.84 2.43 0.59
N LEU A 53 14.54 2.22 0.38
CA LEU A 53 13.68 1.59 1.37
C LEU A 53 14.04 0.15 1.65
N VAL A 54 14.26 -0.64 0.61
CA VAL A 54 14.69 -2.04 0.75
C VAL A 54 16.00 -2.09 1.53
N ALA A 55 16.94 -1.18 1.28
CA ALA A 55 18.18 -1.11 2.04
C ALA A 55 17.95 -0.81 3.53
N VAL A 56 17.06 0.13 3.87
CA VAL A 56 16.69 0.43 5.26
C VAL A 56 16.02 -0.79 5.91
N MET A 57 15.05 -1.41 5.25
CA MET A 57 14.33 -2.57 5.78
C MET A 57 15.23 -3.79 5.96
N LYS A 58 16.26 -3.97 5.12
CA LYS A 58 17.25 -5.04 5.31
C LYS A 58 18.15 -4.82 6.54
N ASN A 59 18.45 -3.57 6.88
CA ASN A 59 19.24 -3.23 8.07
C ASN A 59 18.40 -3.21 9.35
N PHE A 60 17.10 -2.90 9.23
CA PHE A 60 16.16 -2.83 10.34
C PHE A 60 14.91 -3.67 10.01
N PRO A 61 15.05 -5.00 9.92
CA PRO A 61 13.97 -5.87 9.46
C PRO A 61 12.74 -5.76 10.38
N PRO A 62 11.54 -5.56 9.81
CA PRO A 62 10.32 -5.65 10.58
C PRO A 62 10.16 -7.08 11.10
N LYS A 63 9.55 -7.21 12.27
CA LYS A 63 9.25 -8.52 12.86
C LYS A 63 7.91 -9.08 12.38
N GLU A 64 7.08 -8.23 11.81
CA GLU A 64 5.70 -8.49 11.44
C GLU A 64 5.44 -8.03 10.00
N THR A 65 4.25 -8.33 9.48
CA THR A 65 3.81 -7.93 8.14
C THR A 65 3.71 -6.42 8.02
N ILE A 66 4.28 -5.85 6.96
CA ILE A 66 4.27 -4.41 6.68
C ILE A 66 2.92 -4.02 6.07
N PHE A 67 2.32 -2.93 6.54
CA PHE A 67 1.16 -2.32 5.90
C PHE A 67 1.58 -1.07 5.12
N ASP A 68 1.37 -1.06 3.81
CA ASP A 68 1.65 0.09 2.95
C ASP A 68 0.37 0.93 2.83
N ILE A 69 0.26 1.98 3.66
CA ILE A 69 -0.94 2.82 3.77
C ILE A 69 -0.90 3.94 2.72
N GLY A 70 -1.90 3.98 1.84
CA GLY A 70 -1.92 4.87 0.67
C GLY A 70 -0.94 4.41 -0.41
N ALA A 71 -0.78 3.10 -0.59
CA ALA A 71 0.22 2.51 -1.48
C ALA A 71 0.01 2.81 -2.97
N GLY A 72 -1.14 3.36 -3.35
CA GLY A 72 -1.54 3.56 -4.74
C GLY A 72 -1.53 2.25 -5.51
N ASN A 73 -0.70 2.17 -6.55
CA ASN A 73 -0.57 0.98 -7.40
C ASN A 73 0.22 -0.17 -6.76
N GLY A 74 0.65 -0.03 -5.50
CA GLY A 74 1.41 -1.05 -4.78
C GLY A 74 2.88 -1.17 -5.19
N TYR A 75 3.48 -0.14 -5.80
CA TYR A 75 4.85 -0.22 -6.31
C TYR A 75 5.92 -0.38 -5.21
N VAL A 76 5.73 0.26 -4.04
CA VAL A 76 6.62 0.07 -2.88
C VAL A 76 6.40 -1.32 -2.29
N ALA A 77 5.14 -1.67 -1.97
CA ALA A 77 4.79 -3.00 -1.46
C ALA A 77 5.32 -4.15 -2.34
N LEU A 78 5.25 -4.03 -3.68
CA LEU A 78 5.81 -5.02 -4.60
C LEU A 78 7.33 -5.17 -4.43
N ALA A 79 8.07 -4.06 -4.42
CA ALA A 79 9.52 -4.12 -4.26
C ALA A 79 9.95 -4.71 -2.90
N LEU A 80 9.19 -4.44 -1.84
CA LEU A 80 9.40 -5.05 -0.52
C LEU A 80 9.10 -6.56 -0.56
N LYS A 81 7.98 -6.96 -1.17
CA LYS A 81 7.63 -8.38 -1.37
C LYS A 81 8.69 -9.15 -2.15
N GLU A 82 9.17 -8.59 -3.26
CA GLU A 82 10.23 -9.18 -4.09
C GLU A 82 11.56 -9.30 -3.33
N ASN A 83 11.75 -8.56 -2.26
CA ASN A 83 12.91 -8.63 -1.38
C ASN A 83 12.69 -9.46 -0.10
N GLY A 84 11.60 -10.25 -0.05
CA GLY A 84 11.34 -11.22 1.01
C GLY A 84 10.59 -10.68 2.22
N PHE A 85 10.02 -9.47 2.13
CA PHE A 85 9.18 -8.92 3.20
C PHE A 85 7.70 -9.22 2.95
N ASP A 86 6.96 -9.58 4.01
CA ASP A 86 5.50 -9.69 3.92
C ASP A 86 4.87 -8.30 3.89
N THR A 87 3.98 -8.05 2.92
CA THR A 87 3.32 -6.75 2.74
C THR A 87 1.82 -6.87 2.52
N VAL A 88 1.06 -5.93 3.07
CA VAL A 88 -0.36 -5.69 2.77
C VAL A 88 -0.53 -4.26 2.29
N VAL A 89 -1.20 -4.07 1.15
CA VAL A 89 -1.56 -2.75 0.63
C VAL A 89 -2.87 -2.29 1.26
N VAL A 90 -2.92 -1.04 1.74
CA VAL A 90 -4.15 -0.35 2.12
C VAL A 90 -4.31 0.86 1.21
N GLU A 91 -5.25 0.81 0.28
CA GLU A 91 -5.44 1.85 -0.74
C GLU A 91 -6.94 2.14 -0.96
N PRO A 92 -7.45 3.33 -0.64
CA PRO A 92 -8.88 3.63 -0.81
C PRO A 92 -9.32 3.72 -2.28
N GLY A 93 -8.42 4.04 -3.21
CA GLY A 93 -8.72 4.11 -4.65
C GLY A 93 -8.82 2.73 -5.30
N ILE A 94 -10.02 2.35 -5.75
CA ILE A 94 -10.26 1.02 -6.36
C ILE A 94 -9.36 0.71 -7.57
N VAL A 95 -8.97 1.73 -8.35
CA VAL A 95 -8.04 1.56 -9.48
C VAL A 95 -6.65 1.16 -8.98
N GLY A 96 -6.12 1.88 -7.99
CA GLY A 96 -4.83 1.56 -7.37
C GLY A 96 -4.86 0.17 -6.71
N ALA A 97 -5.92 -0.11 -5.96
CA ALA A 97 -6.13 -1.41 -5.32
C ALA A 97 -6.14 -2.58 -6.34
N ARG A 98 -6.83 -2.43 -7.48
CA ARG A 98 -6.82 -3.44 -8.55
C ARG A 98 -5.45 -3.59 -9.20
N ASN A 99 -4.75 -2.49 -9.43
CA ASN A 99 -3.38 -2.52 -9.96
C ASN A 99 -2.39 -3.18 -9.00
N ALA A 100 -2.58 -3.03 -7.69
CA ALA A 100 -1.79 -3.73 -6.68
C ALA A 100 -2.15 -5.23 -6.65
N LYS A 101 -3.45 -5.55 -6.75
CA LYS A 101 -3.93 -6.94 -6.76
C LYS A 101 -3.42 -7.71 -7.98
N SER A 102 -3.39 -7.09 -9.17
CA SER A 102 -2.86 -7.72 -10.39
C SER A 102 -1.36 -8.03 -10.32
N LYS A 103 -0.62 -7.34 -9.42
CA LYS A 103 0.79 -7.64 -9.08
C LYS A 103 0.92 -8.77 -8.04
N GLY A 104 -0.17 -9.41 -7.66
CA GLY A 104 -0.20 -10.51 -6.69
C GLY A 104 -0.03 -10.06 -5.24
N LEU A 105 -0.32 -8.80 -4.93
CA LEU A 105 -0.28 -8.29 -3.55
C LEU A 105 -1.58 -8.63 -2.80
N THR A 106 -1.49 -8.73 -1.47
CA THR A 106 -2.66 -8.72 -0.59
C THR A 106 -3.14 -7.29 -0.45
N VAL A 107 -4.42 -7.03 -0.75
CA VAL A 107 -4.96 -5.67 -0.88
C VAL A 107 -6.20 -5.47 -0.02
N ILE A 108 -6.21 -4.34 0.69
CA ILE A 108 -7.34 -3.77 1.41
C ILE A 108 -7.71 -2.46 0.70
N CYS A 109 -8.84 -2.45 -0.01
CA CYS A 109 -9.39 -1.27 -0.64
C CYS A 109 -10.27 -0.51 0.36
N SER A 110 -9.65 0.38 1.14
CA SER A 110 -10.29 1.15 2.20
C SER A 110 -9.40 2.31 2.64
N THR A 111 -10.00 3.31 3.30
CA THR A 111 -9.24 4.20 4.20
C THR A 111 -8.79 3.43 5.44
N LEU A 112 -7.80 3.95 6.19
CA LEU A 112 -7.37 3.32 7.44
C LEU A 112 -8.51 3.35 8.49
N GLU A 113 -9.27 4.45 8.49
CA GLU A 113 -10.40 4.70 9.38
C GLU A 113 -11.55 3.73 9.11
N ASP A 114 -11.96 3.58 7.84
CA ASP A 114 -13.07 2.70 7.47
C ASP A 114 -12.70 1.22 7.61
N ALA A 115 -11.41 0.88 7.45
CA ALA A 115 -10.92 -0.47 7.66
C ALA A 115 -11.16 -0.92 9.11
N GLY A 116 -11.23 0.02 10.05
CA GLY A 116 -11.66 -0.23 11.43
C GLY A 116 -10.81 -1.26 12.15
N PHE A 117 -9.49 -1.24 11.90
CA PHE A 117 -8.55 -2.11 12.60
C PHE A 117 -8.67 -1.93 14.12
N PHE A 118 -8.57 -3.05 14.85
CA PHE A 118 -8.58 -2.99 16.31
C PHE A 118 -7.39 -2.16 16.84
N PRO A 119 -7.54 -1.48 17.98
CA PRO A 119 -6.41 -0.80 18.61
C PRO A 119 -5.24 -1.75 18.84
N ASN A 120 -4.04 -1.33 18.45
CA ASN A 120 -2.79 -2.11 18.54
C ASN A 120 -2.75 -3.40 17.71
N SER A 121 -3.71 -3.65 16.80
CA SER A 121 -3.59 -4.78 15.85
C SER A 121 -2.64 -4.49 14.69
N LEU A 122 -2.33 -3.20 14.49
CA LEU A 122 -1.23 -2.72 13.64
C LEU A 122 -0.16 -2.12 14.56
N ASN A 123 1.09 -2.54 14.39
CA ASN A 123 2.24 -1.92 15.01
C ASN A 123 2.64 -0.69 14.20
N LEU A 124 1.93 0.42 14.43
CA LEU A 124 2.12 1.69 13.71
C LEU A 124 3.55 2.25 13.78
N LYS A 125 4.41 1.79 14.70
CA LYS A 125 5.83 2.21 14.77
C LYS A 125 6.71 1.52 13.72
N GLN A 126 6.29 0.38 13.19
CA GLN A 126 6.96 -0.40 12.14
C GLN A 126 6.15 -0.47 10.83
N ASP A 127 4.83 -0.30 10.94
CA ASP A 127 3.87 -0.56 9.85
C ASP A 127 3.46 0.69 9.07
N PHE A 128 4.06 1.86 9.34
CA PHE A 128 3.88 3.04 8.51
C PHE A 128 5.11 3.26 7.64
N ILE A 129 5.03 2.81 6.37
CA ILE A 129 5.75 3.48 5.30
C ILE A 129 4.84 4.60 4.77
N LEU A 130 4.72 5.69 5.55
CA LEU A 130 4.20 6.94 5.00
C LEU A 130 5.29 7.56 4.12
N LEU A 131 5.37 7.15 2.87
CA LEU A 131 6.20 7.82 1.88
C LEU A 131 5.36 8.74 1.01
N PHE A 132 4.95 9.84 1.60
CA PHE A 132 4.92 11.09 0.84
C PHE A 132 6.37 11.56 0.62
N LEU A 133 7.18 10.79 -0.12
CA LEU A 133 8.23 11.40 -0.93
C LEU A 133 7.55 11.96 -2.19
N HIS A 134 6.77 13.02 -1.99
CA HIS A 134 6.58 14.02 -3.04
C HIS A 134 7.94 14.71 -3.19
N ILE A 135 8.88 14.04 -3.88
CA ILE A 135 9.96 14.78 -4.52
C ILE A 135 9.30 15.47 -5.72
N ASN A 136 8.66 16.61 -5.45
CA ASN A 136 8.37 17.60 -6.47
C ASN A 136 9.72 18.12 -6.98
N PHE A 137 10.37 17.40 -7.90
CA PHE A 137 11.24 18.06 -8.86
C PHE A 137 10.33 18.66 -9.95
N TYR A 138 9.64 19.75 -9.60
CA TYR A 138 9.36 20.78 -10.61
C TYR A 138 10.72 21.39 -10.93
N GLY A 139 11.38 20.75 -11.88
CA GLY A 139 12.70 21.11 -12.39
C GLY A 139 12.77 20.78 -13.86
N GLN A 140 11.83 21.33 -14.64
CA GLN A 140 12.05 22.06 -15.89
C GLN A 140 10.72 22.60 -16.42
#